data_AF-A0A3M3AVJ9-F1
#
_entry.id   AF-A0A3M3AVJ9-F1
#
_cell.length_a   1.000
_cell.length_b   1.000
_cell.length_c   1.000
_cell.angle_alpha   90.00
_cell.angle_beta   90.00
_cell.angle_gamma   90.00
#
_symmetry.space_group_name_H-M   'P 1'
#
loop_
_entity.id
_entity.type
_entity.pdbx_description
1 polymer ?
#
loop_
_entity_poly.entity_id
_entity_poly.type
_entity_poly.pdbx_seq_one_letter_code
_entity_poly.pdbx_strand_id
1 'polypeptide(L)' 'MMRTVQQAKIILMETKGLSEIDAYNALRDQAMAKREPVEKIAEALVKAHELFQQACS' A
#
# COMPACT_ATOMS: atom_id res chain seq x y z
N MET A 1 -5.61 9.58 -9.91
CA MET A 1 -5.30 9.41 -8.48
C MET A 1 -5.69 8.03 -7.89
N MET A 2 -6.57 7.21 -8.51
CA MET A 2 -6.97 5.91 -7.93
C MET A 2 -6.01 4.73 -8.20
N ARG A 3 -5.08 4.87 -9.17
CA ARG A 3 -4.16 3.78 -9.56
C ARG A 3 -3.22 3.36 -8.43
N THR A 4 -2.64 4.31 -7.70
CA THR A 4 -1.66 4.00 -6.66
C THR A 4 -2.26 3.25 -5.49
N VAL A 5 -3.50 3.59 -5.11
CA VAL A 5 -4.24 2.86 -4.06
C VAL A 5 -4.53 1.43 -4.51
N GLN A 6 -4.93 1.20 -5.76
CA GLN A 6 -5.10 -0.15 -6.30
C GLN A 6 -3.79 -0.95 -6.29
N GLN A 7 -2.68 -0.35 -6.72
CA GLN A 7 -1.37 -1.01 -6.69
C GLN A 7 -0.94 -1.36 -5.26
N ALA A 8 -1.12 -0.44 -4.32
CA ALA A 8 -0.84 -0.68 -2.91
C ALA A 8 -1.68 -1.83 -2.34
N LYS A 9 -2.96 -1.92 -2.72
CA LYS A 9 -3.81 -3.07 -2.35
C LYS A 9 -3.26 -4.38 -2.91
N ILE A 10 -2.90 -4.43 -4.19
CA ILE A 10 -2.34 -5.65 -4.83
C ILE A 10 -1.08 -6.09 -4.09
N ILE A 11 -0.16 -5.18 -3.80
CA ILE A 11 1.06 -5.48 -3.03
C ILE A 11 0.69 -6.06 -1.65
N LEU A 12 -0.28 -5.47 -0.94
CA LEU A 12 -0.73 -5.99 0.35
C LEU A 12 -1.40 -7.37 0.24
N MET A 13 -2.16 -7.62 -0.81
CA MET A 13 -2.77 -8.93 -1.09
C MET A 13 -1.68 -9.98 -1.37
N GLU A 14 -0.68 -9.66 -2.19
CA GLU A 14 0.40 -10.59 -2.55
C GLU A 14 1.38 -10.83 -1.40
N THR A 15 1.74 -9.78 -0.65
CA THR A 15 2.74 -9.88 0.43
C THR A 15 2.17 -10.40 1.75
N LYS A 16 0.91 -10.11 2.05
CA LYS A 16 0.27 -10.45 3.34
C LYS A 16 -0.91 -11.43 3.20
N GLY A 17 -1.31 -11.81 1.98
CA GLY A 17 -2.46 -12.70 1.77
C GLY A 17 -3.80 -12.06 2.14
N LEU A 18 -3.89 -10.73 2.16
CA LEU A 18 -5.10 -10.01 2.53
C LEU A 18 -6.16 -10.07 1.42
N SER A 19 -7.44 -9.98 1.79
CA SER A 19 -8.51 -9.70 0.83
C SER A 19 -8.44 -8.25 0.34
N GLU A 20 -9.12 -7.92 -0.76
CA GLU A 20 -9.13 -6.53 -1.27
C GLU A 20 -9.70 -5.54 -0.24
N ILE A 21 -10.71 -5.96 0.52
CA ILE A 21 -11.35 -5.15 1.57
C ILE A 21 -10.38 -4.94 2.72
N ASP A 22 -9.71 -6.00 3.17
CA ASP A 22 -8.74 -5.93 4.27
C ASP A 22 -7.51 -5.10 3.89
N ALA A 23 -7.07 -5.20 2.63
CA ALA A 23 -5.97 -4.39 2.11
C ALA A 23 -6.33 -2.89 2.10
N TYR A 24 -7.56 -2.54 1.70
CA TYR A 24 -8.03 -1.15 1.77
C TYR A 24 -8.15 -0.66 3.22
N ASN A 25 -8.72 -1.48 4.11
CA ASN A 25 -8.85 -1.15 5.53
C ASN A 25 -7.47 -0.92 6.16
N ALA A 26 -6.48 -1.78 5.87
CA ALA A 26 -5.11 -1.60 6.35
C ALA A 26 -4.48 -0.28 5.90
N LEU A 27 -4.66 0.10 4.63
CA LEU A 27 -4.19 1.40 4.12
C LEU A 27 -4.88 2.57 4.82
N ARG A 28 -6.20 2.47 5.02
CA ARG A 28 -7.00 3.48 5.71
C ARG A 28 -6.57 3.62 7.17
N ASP A 29 -6.40 2.52 7.89
CA ASP A 29 -5.99 2.54 9.30
C ASP A 29 -4.61 3.16 9.45
N GLN A 30 -3.69 2.87 8.54
CA GLN A 30 -2.36 3.45 8.53
C GLN A 30 -2.37 4.94 8.17
N ALA A 31 -3.26 5.36 7.27
CA ALA A 31 -3.48 6.76 6.94
C ALA A 31 -4.03 7.54 8.14
N MET A 32 -5.02 6.97 8.84
CA MET A 32 -5.60 7.56 10.06
C MET A 32 -4.56 7.66 11.19
N ALA A 33 -3.78 6.61 11.42
CA ALA A 33 -2.74 6.59 12.44
C ALA A 33 -1.67 7.67 12.20
N LYS A 34 -1.32 7.91 10.92
CA LYS A 34 -0.35 8.94 10.53
C LYS A 34 -0.98 10.32 10.30
N ARG A 35 -2.32 10.44 10.33
CA ARG A 35 -3.08 11.63 9.93
C ARG A 35 -2.71 12.15 8.54
N GLU A 36 -2.50 11.21 7.63
CA GLU A 36 -2.17 11.48 6.23
C GLU A 36 -3.28 10.97 5.31
N PRO A 37 -3.40 11.50 4.08
CA PRO A 37 -4.33 10.95 3.10
C PRO A 37 -3.91 9.54 2.67
N VAL A 38 -4.89 8.69 2.38
CA VAL A 38 -4.69 7.28 1.98
C VAL A 38 -3.80 7.18 0.74
N GLU A 39 -3.93 8.12 -0.19
CA GLU A 39 -3.11 8.22 -1.40
C GLU A 39 -1.63 8.34 -1.07
N LYS A 40 -1.27 9.13 -0.05
CA LYS A 40 0.13 9.33 0.36
C LYS A 40 0.72 8.08 0.99
N ILE A 41 -0.08 7.35 1.78
CA ILE A 41 0.32 6.04 2.31
C ILE A 41 0.52 5.02 1.19
N ALA A 42 -0.41 4.98 0.23
CA ALA A 42 -0.32 4.10 -0.92
C ALA A 42 0.92 4.39 -1.78
N GLU A 43 1.22 5.67 -2.06
CA GLU A 43 2.44 6.07 -2.76
C GLU A 43 3.71 5.66 -2.03
N ALA A 44 3.76 5.86 -0.71
CA ALA A 44 4.90 5.44 0.10
C ALA A 44 5.08 3.92 0.09
N LEU A 45 4.00 3.16 0.14
CA LEU A 45 4.03 1.70 0.12
C LEU A 45 4.52 1.16 -1.22
N VAL A 46 4.01 1.68 -2.34
CA VAL A 46 4.44 1.28 -3.69
C VAL A 46 5.93 1.59 -3.88
N LYS A 47 6.37 2.81 -3.54
CA LYS A 47 7.79 3.19 -3.64
C LYS A 47 8.71 2.32 -2.78
N ALA A 48 8.30 2.01 -1.55
CA ALA A 48 9.06 1.15 -0.67
C ALA A 48 9.18 -0.28 -1.23
N HIS A 49 8.11 -0.81 -1.81
CA HIS A 49 8.11 -2.11 -2.45
C HIS A 49 9.02 -2.13 -3.70
N GLU A 50 8.91 -1.13 -4.57
CA GLU A 50 9.79 -0.97 -5.74
C GLU A 50 11.27 -0.92 -5.33
N LEU A 51 11.60 -0.13 -4.31
CA LEU A 51 12.96 -0.04 -3.79
C LEU A 51 13.45 -1.38 -3.22
N PHE A 52 12.59 -2.10 -2.49
CA PHE A 52 12.92 -3.41 -1.94
C PHE A 52 13.17 -4.45 -3.05
N GLN A 53 12.35 -4.45 -4.11
CA GLN A 53 12.54 -5.30 -5.28
C GLN A 53 13.85 -4.97 -6.01
N GLN A 54 14.15 -3.69 -6.23
CA GLN A 54 15.40 -3.24 -6.85
C GLN A 54 16.64 -3.61 -6.03
N ALA A 55 16.56 -3.53 -4.70
CA ALA A 55 17.68 -3.88 -3.81
C ALA A 55 17.93 -5.40 -3.74
N CYS A 56 16.94 -6.23 -4.07
CA CYS A 56 17.05 -7.68 -4.07
C CYS A 56 17.33 -8.26 -5.48
N SER A 57 17.52 -7.39 -6.48
CA SER A 57 17.89 -7.71 -7.87
C SER A 57 19.40 -7.64 -8.06
#